data_AF-A0A7K0X370-F1
#
_entry.id   AF-A0A7K0X370-F1
#
_cell.length_a   1.000
_cell.length_b   1.000
_cell.length_c   1.000
_cell.angle_alpha   90.00
_cell.angle_beta   90.00
_cell.angle_gamma   90.00
#
_symmetry.space_group_name_H-M   'P 1'
#
loop_
_entity.id
_entity.type
_entity.pdbx_description
1 polymer ?
#
loop_
_entity_poly.entity_id
_entity_poly.type
_entity_poly.pdbx_seq_one_letter_code
_entity_poly.pdbx_strand_id
1 'polypeptide(L)'
;MDDPAPDPEPVGEPSPRREPRTRLVLVVAGALVLVGLLLAWVDQQARSREDRDLAACGDQAYAAAVRADQVLGSMAEYIRLSLAVRSGLWDLMSGAAERARPGIDAALARCRDVEVLALHRTHVRERAAYVDYLAARAAQLDAIEADGRAAGESDSELGRLREAAFGDRP
;
A
#
# COMPACT_ATOMS: atom_id res chain seq x y z
N MET A 1 19.59 84.90 -47.28
CA MET A 1 20.25 83.58 -47.17
C MET A 1 20.19 83.26 -45.69
N ASP A 2 19.10 82.63 -45.28
CA ASP A 2 18.86 82.23 -43.90
C ASP A 2 19.23 80.75 -43.78
N ASP A 3 20.19 80.47 -42.90
CA ASP A 3 20.67 79.13 -42.58
C ASP A 3 19.62 78.47 -41.66
N PRO A 4 19.01 77.33 -42.01
CA PRO A 4 18.07 76.68 -41.11
C PRO A 4 18.84 76.08 -39.92
N ALA A 5 18.35 76.39 -38.71
CA ALA A 5 18.91 75.88 -37.46
C ALA A 5 18.90 74.33 -37.44
N PRO A 6 19.92 73.69 -36.85
CA PRO A 6 19.98 72.23 -36.78
C PRO A 6 18.85 71.67 -35.91
N ASP A 7 18.21 70.61 -36.40
CA ASP A 7 17.19 69.86 -35.67
C ASP A 7 17.77 69.29 -34.36
N PRO A 8 17.03 69.35 -33.23
CA PRO A 8 17.47 68.74 -31.99
C PRO A 8 17.50 67.21 -32.12
N GLU A 9 18.63 66.60 -31.74
CA GLU A 9 18.77 65.15 -31.67
C GLU A 9 17.70 64.52 -30.76
N PRO A 10 17.16 63.34 -31.11
CA PRO A 10 16.16 62.67 -30.28
C PRO A 10 16.80 62.28 -28.95
N VAL A 11 16.30 62.89 -27.87
CA VAL A 11 16.60 62.55 -26.49
C VAL A 11 16.28 61.07 -26.29
N GLY A 12 17.32 60.24 -26.17
CA GLY A 12 17.17 58.82 -25.91
C GLY A 12 16.33 58.58 -24.65
N GLU A 13 15.23 57.84 -24.79
CA GLU A 13 14.37 57.49 -23.67
C GLU A 13 15.18 56.73 -22.60
N PRO A 14 15.05 57.10 -21.31
CA PRO A 14 15.74 56.39 -20.24
C PRO A 14 15.19 54.96 -20.17
N SER A 15 16.02 53.98 -20.54
CA SER A 15 15.73 52.57 -20.35
C SER A 15 15.33 52.33 -18.89
N PRO A 16 14.17 51.71 -18.62
CA PRO A 16 13.69 51.53 -17.26
C PRO A 16 14.68 50.66 -16.49
N ARG A 17 15.43 51.28 -15.57
CA ARG A 17 16.29 50.59 -14.62
C ARG A 17 15.40 49.71 -13.76
N ARG A 18 15.21 48.44 -14.16
CA ARG A 18 14.51 47.43 -13.35
C ARG A 18 15.15 47.41 -11.96
N GLU A 19 14.39 47.87 -10.97
CA GLU A 19 14.85 48.00 -9.60
C GLU A 19 15.43 46.68 -9.06
N PRO A 20 16.51 46.73 -8.25
CA PRO A 20 17.14 45.53 -7.69
C PRO A 20 16.16 44.67 -6.88
N ARG A 21 15.09 45.26 -6.34
CA ARG A 21 14.01 44.57 -5.63
C ARG A 21 13.24 43.59 -6.53
N THR A 22 12.93 43.98 -7.78
CA THR A 22 12.19 43.12 -8.72
C THR A 22 13.03 41.90 -9.13
N ARG A 23 14.34 42.07 -9.30
CA ARG A 23 15.26 40.95 -9.55
C ARG A 23 15.34 40.00 -8.36
N LEU A 24 15.45 40.53 -7.14
CA LEU A 24 15.47 39.71 -5.93
C LEU A 24 14.19 38.87 -5.77
N VAL A 25 13.02 39.48 -5.98
CA VAL A 25 11.73 38.78 -5.90
C VAL A 25 11.65 37.65 -6.93
N LEU A 26 12.11 37.88 -8.17
CA LEU A 26 12.14 36.85 -9.20
C LEU A 26 13.10 35.69 -8.85
N VAL A 27 14.26 35.99 -8.27
CA VAL A 27 15.20 34.96 -7.81
C VAL A 27 14.59 34.13 -6.68
N VAL A 28 13.96 34.77 -5.70
CA VAL A 28 13.28 34.07 -4.59
C VAL A 28 12.12 33.22 -5.10
N ALA A 29 11.27 33.78 -5.98
CA ALA A 29 10.17 33.03 -6.59
C ALA A 29 10.68 31.84 -7.41
N GLY A 30 11.72 32.04 -8.22
CA GLY A 30 12.36 30.96 -8.97
C GLY A 30 12.95 29.87 -8.08
N ALA A 31 13.60 30.25 -6.97
CA ALA A 31 14.12 29.30 -5.98
C ALA A 31 12.99 28.50 -5.32
N LEU A 32 11.87 29.13 -4.96
CA LEU A 32 10.71 28.44 -4.38
C LEU A 32 10.07 27.46 -5.37
N VAL A 33 9.97 27.83 -6.65
CA VAL A 33 9.48 26.92 -7.70
C VAL A 33 10.39 25.71 -7.85
N LEU A 34 11.71 25.92 -7.90
CA LEU A 34 12.69 24.82 -7.99
C LEU A 34 12.60 23.89 -6.77
N VAL A 35 12.49 24.43 -5.56
CA VAL A 35 12.29 23.64 -4.34
C VAL A 35 10.98 22.85 -4.41
N GLY A 36 9.89 23.49 -4.85
CA GLY A 36 8.60 22.82 -5.03
C GLY A 36 8.66 21.65 -6.01
N LEU A 37 9.33 21.83 -7.14
CA LEU A 37 9.53 20.76 -8.14
C LEU A 37 10.39 19.61 -7.59
N LEU A 38 11.46 19.91 -6.85
CA LEU A 38 12.29 18.90 -6.21
C LEU A 38 11.50 18.08 -5.18
N LEU A 39 10.68 18.74 -4.34
CA LEU A 39 9.83 18.06 -3.37
C LEU A 39 8.77 17.19 -4.05
N ALA A 40 8.15 17.69 -5.12
CA ALA A 40 7.18 16.92 -5.90
C ALA A 40 7.81 15.67 -6.55
N TRP A 41 9.04 15.80 -7.06
CA TRP A 41 9.77 14.67 -7.63
C TRP A 41 10.14 13.62 -6.57
N VAL A 42 10.60 14.05 -5.39
CA VAL A 42 10.90 13.15 -4.27
C VAL A 42 9.63 12.43 -3.77
N ASP A 43 8.52 13.15 -3.63
CA ASP A 43 7.21 12.60 -3.26
C ASP A 43 6.74 11.54 -4.27
N GLN A 44 6.84 11.83 -5.57
CA GLN A 44 6.46 10.90 -6.61
C GLN A 44 7.34 9.64 -6.61
N GLN A 45 8.64 9.79 -6.37
CA GLN A 45 9.55 8.65 -6.26
C GLN A 45 9.25 7.80 -5.03
N ALA A 46 8.91 8.42 -3.90
CA ALA A 46 8.49 7.74 -2.69
C ALA A 46 7.19 6.94 -2.92
N ARG A 47 6.16 7.56 -3.49
CA ARG A 47 4.90 6.88 -3.86
C ARG A 47 5.14 5.67 -4.74
N SER A 48 5.96 5.81 -5.79
CA SER A 48 6.26 4.69 -6.69
C SER A 48 6.94 3.49 -6.02
N ARG A 49 7.69 3.73 -4.93
CA ARG A 49 8.34 2.68 -4.15
C ARG A 49 7.32 2.01 -3.24
N GLU A 50 6.56 2.81 -2.50
CA GLU A 50 5.48 2.33 -1.65
C GLU A 50 4.46 1.51 -2.43
N ASP A 51 4.07 1.95 -3.64
CA ASP A 51 3.15 1.21 -4.52
C ASP A 51 3.68 -0.19 -4.84
N ARG A 52 4.98 -0.30 -5.14
CA ARG A 52 5.62 -1.58 -5.47
C ARG A 52 5.72 -2.48 -4.25
N ASP A 53 6.09 -1.92 -3.10
CA ASP A 53 6.23 -2.68 -1.86
C ASP A 53 4.85 -3.15 -1.35
N LEU A 54 3.82 -2.30 -1.46
CA LEU A 54 2.43 -2.66 -1.17
C LEU A 54 1.89 -3.71 -2.12
N ALA A 55 2.13 -3.58 -3.43
CA ALA A 55 1.73 -4.58 -4.40
C ALA A 55 2.37 -5.94 -4.07
N ALA A 56 3.66 -5.96 -3.76
CA ALA A 56 4.37 -7.19 -3.39
C ALA A 56 3.86 -7.80 -2.07
N CYS A 57 3.52 -6.96 -1.08
CA CYS A 57 2.86 -7.42 0.16
C CYS A 57 1.48 -7.99 -0.15
N GLY A 58 0.65 -7.29 -0.92
CA GLY A 58 -0.69 -7.72 -1.30
C GLY A 58 -0.70 -9.05 -2.04
N ASP A 59 0.19 -9.23 -3.03
CA ASP A 59 0.33 -10.47 -3.79
C ASP A 59 0.73 -11.65 -2.89
N GLN A 60 1.63 -11.41 -1.93
CA GLN A 60 2.05 -12.45 -1.00
C GLN A 60 1.00 -12.79 0.05
N ALA A 61 0.32 -11.77 0.59
CA ALA A 61 -0.80 -11.92 1.49
C ALA A 61 -1.91 -12.74 0.82
N TYR A 62 -2.24 -12.40 -0.43
CA TYR A 62 -3.22 -13.12 -1.23
C TYR A 62 -2.80 -14.56 -1.52
N ALA A 63 -1.56 -14.78 -1.98
CA ALA A 63 -1.04 -16.13 -2.24
C ALA A 63 -0.95 -16.99 -0.96
N ALA A 64 -0.66 -16.39 0.19
CA ALA A 64 -0.67 -17.09 1.48
C ALA A 64 -2.11 -17.46 1.90
N ALA A 65 -3.06 -16.54 1.74
CA ALA A 65 -4.49 -16.76 1.97
C ALA A 65 -5.02 -17.93 1.13
N VAL A 66 -4.82 -17.87 -0.20
CA VAL A 66 -5.26 -18.90 -1.14
C VAL A 66 -4.64 -20.26 -0.81
N ARG A 67 -3.35 -20.32 -0.48
CA ARG A 67 -2.70 -21.58 -0.07
C ARG A 67 -3.29 -22.13 1.23
N ALA A 68 -3.55 -21.27 2.22
CA ALA A 68 -4.21 -21.70 3.45
C ALA A 68 -5.63 -22.22 3.18
N ASP A 69 -6.39 -21.54 2.32
CA ASP A 69 -7.73 -21.97 1.89
C ASP A 69 -7.68 -23.30 1.14
N GLN A 70 -6.68 -23.54 0.28
CA GLN A 70 -6.49 -24.82 -0.40
C GLN A 70 -6.14 -25.95 0.57
N VAL A 71 -5.26 -25.70 1.55
CA VAL A 71 -4.87 -26.69 2.56
C VAL A 71 -6.08 -27.07 3.42
N LEU A 72 -6.85 -26.10 3.90
CA LEU A 72 -8.06 -26.36 4.71
C LEU A 72 -9.21 -26.94 3.87
N GLY A 73 -9.41 -26.43 2.65
CA GLY A 73 -10.51 -26.82 1.75
C GLY A 73 -10.33 -28.21 1.13
N SER A 74 -9.10 -28.59 0.76
CA SER A 74 -8.81 -29.96 0.28
C SER A 74 -9.09 -31.01 1.34
N MET A 75 -8.88 -30.68 2.62
CA MET A 75 -9.31 -31.51 3.72
C MET A 75 -10.84 -31.51 3.80
N ALA A 76 -11.50 -30.35 3.83
CA ALA A 76 -12.96 -30.25 3.96
C ALA A 76 -13.76 -31.03 2.88
N GLU A 77 -13.25 -31.11 1.65
CA GLU A 77 -13.89 -31.89 0.58
C GLU A 77 -13.71 -33.42 0.77
N TYR A 78 -12.52 -33.85 1.23
CA TYR A 78 -12.28 -35.26 1.60
C TYR A 78 -13.19 -35.71 2.75
N ILE A 79 -13.54 -34.77 3.61
CA ILE A 79 -14.39 -34.94 4.79
C ILE A 79 -15.88 -35.11 4.41
N ARG A 80 -16.37 -34.37 3.40
CA ARG A 80 -17.77 -34.44 2.95
C ARG A 80 -18.16 -35.83 2.42
N LEU A 81 -17.17 -36.62 1.99
CA LEU A 81 -17.35 -37.96 1.44
C LEU A 81 -17.35 -39.09 2.51
N SER A 82 -16.95 -38.83 3.77
CA SER A 82 -16.78 -39.89 4.79
C SER A 82 -17.39 -39.55 6.16
N LEU A 83 -18.68 -39.88 6.35
CA LEU A 83 -19.45 -39.62 7.59
C LEU A 83 -19.00 -40.42 8.84
N ALA A 84 -18.03 -41.34 8.71
CA ALA A 84 -17.72 -42.34 9.73
C ALA A 84 -16.63 -41.95 10.76
N VAL A 85 -15.86 -40.88 10.56
CA VAL A 85 -14.68 -40.57 11.42
C VAL A 85 -14.68 -39.11 11.87
N ARG A 86 -15.69 -38.71 12.66
CA ARG A 86 -15.82 -37.33 13.16
C ARG A 86 -14.75 -36.93 14.19
N SER A 87 -14.06 -37.86 14.85
CA SER A 87 -12.98 -37.54 15.80
C SER A 87 -11.65 -37.34 15.09
N GLY A 88 -11.21 -38.29 14.25
CA GLY A 88 -9.98 -38.15 13.45
C GLY A 88 -10.04 -37.01 12.42
N LEU A 89 -11.24 -36.56 12.08
CA LEU A 89 -11.51 -35.35 11.30
C LEU A 89 -10.87 -34.09 11.90
N TRP A 90 -11.10 -33.85 13.20
CA TRP A 90 -10.64 -32.62 13.84
C TRP A 90 -9.12 -32.60 13.99
N ASP A 91 -8.52 -33.77 14.22
CA ASP A 91 -7.06 -33.93 14.22
C ASP A 91 -6.45 -33.59 12.85
N LEU A 92 -7.09 -33.97 11.74
CA LEU A 92 -6.66 -33.60 10.39
C LEU A 92 -6.77 -32.10 10.13
N MET A 93 -7.82 -31.45 10.65
CA MET A 93 -7.99 -30.00 10.53
C MET A 93 -6.94 -29.24 11.34
N SER A 94 -6.65 -29.68 12.56
CA SER A 94 -5.58 -29.11 13.38
C SER A 94 -4.21 -29.25 12.70
N GLY A 95 -3.88 -30.43 12.16
CA GLY A 95 -2.63 -30.62 11.41
C GLY A 95 -2.59 -29.91 10.04
N ALA A 96 -3.74 -29.54 9.46
CA ALA A 96 -3.80 -28.69 8.29
C ALA A 96 -3.53 -27.22 8.65
N ALA A 97 -4.08 -26.76 9.78
CA ALA A 97 -3.83 -25.41 10.29
C ALA A 97 -2.36 -25.18 10.65
N GLU A 98 -1.73 -26.13 11.35
CA GLU A 98 -0.31 -26.11 11.67
C GLU A 98 0.56 -25.96 10.41
N ARG A 99 0.23 -26.68 9.33
CA ARG A 99 0.96 -26.59 8.05
C ARG A 99 0.73 -25.27 7.30
N ALA A 100 -0.44 -24.67 7.43
CA ALA A 100 -0.77 -23.40 6.77
C ALA A 100 -0.13 -22.20 7.49
N ARG A 101 0.08 -22.30 8.81
CA ARG A 101 0.52 -21.20 9.68
C ARG A 101 1.81 -20.50 9.24
N PRO A 102 2.92 -21.20 8.90
CA PRO A 102 4.17 -20.52 8.54
C PRO A 102 4.06 -19.61 7.33
N GLY A 103 3.19 -19.93 6.37
CA GLY A 103 2.95 -19.11 5.18
C GLY A 103 2.24 -17.79 5.51
N ILE A 104 1.27 -17.84 6.43
CA ILE A 104 0.57 -16.64 6.91
C ILE A 104 1.50 -15.77 7.74
N ASP A 105 2.29 -16.35 8.66
CA ASP A 105 3.23 -15.61 9.49
C ASP A 105 4.32 -14.92 8.67
N ALA A 106 4.86 -15.59 7.66
CA ALA A 106 5.84 -15.00 6.76
C ALA A 106 5.27 -13.82 5.96
N ALA A 107 4.04 -13.94 5.45
CA ALA A 107 3.36 -12.85 4.77
C ALA A 107 3.08 -11.68 5.72
N LEU A 108 2.64 -11.97 6.95
CA LEU A 108 2.34 -10.97 7.97
C LEU A 108 3.59 -10.19 8.38
N ALA A 109 4.71 -10.88 8.60
CA ALA A 109 6.00 -10.25 8.88
C ALA A 109 6.41 -9.29 7.75
N ARG A 110 6.36 -9.77 6.50
CA ARG A 110 6.75 -8.95 5.35
C ARG A 110 5.85 -7.72 5.16
N CYS A 111 4.54 -7.87 5.34
CA CYS A 111 3.60 -6.75 5.24
C CYS A 111 3.77 -5.73 6.40
N ARG A 112 4.19 -6.18 7.59
CA ARG A 112 4.54 -5.29 8.70
C ARG A 112 5.82 -4.49 8.41
N ASP A 113 6.76 -5.07 7.69
CA ASP A 113 8.03 -4.41 7.34
C ASP A 113 7.90 -3.39 6.21
N VAL A 114 6.76 -3.34 5.49
CA VAL A 114 6.52 -2.30 4.47
C VAL A 114 6.43 -0.93 5.16
N GLU A 115 7.33 -0.03 4.81
CA GLU A 115 7.32 1.36 5.26
C GLU A 115 6.47 2.22 4.32
N VAL A 116 5.56 2.98 4.89
CA VAL A 116 4.68 3.91 4.17
C VAL A 116 4.72 5.25 4.86
N LEU A 117 4.91 6.33 4.11
CA LEU A 117 4.81 7.68 4.66
C LEU A 117 3.41 7.95 5.21
N ALA A 118 3.34 8.45 6.45
CA ALA A 118 2.07 8.73 7.13
C ALA A 118 1.16 9.73 6.38
N LEU A 119 1.75 10.55 5.50
CA LEU A 119 1.03 11.48 4.63
C LEU A 119 0.24 10.75 3.53
N HIS A 120 0.69 9.57 3.09
CA HIS A 120 0.02 8.73 2.09
C HIS A 120 -1.07 7.87 2.74
N ARG A 121 -2.13 8.51 3.23
CA ARG A 121 -3.19 7.85 4.02
C ARG A 121 -3.87 6.67 3.33
N THR A 122 -3.90 6.64 2.00
CA THR A 122 -4.43 5.49 1.26
C THR A 122 -3.52 4.27 1.41
N HIS A 123 -2.21 4.43 1.20
CA HIS A 123 -1.22 3.37 1.38
C HIS A 123 -1.18 2.87 2.83
N VAL A 124 -1.32 3.77 3.81
CA VAL A 124 -1.39 3.39 5.23
C VAL A 124 -2.61 2.51 5.51
N ARG A 125 -3.78 2.86 4.97
CA ARG A 125 -5.01 2.08 5.13
C ARG A 125 -4.93 0.73 4.42
N GLU A 126 -4.37 0.70 3.22
CA GLU A 126 -4.19 -0.53 2.46
C GLU A 126 -3.25 -1.51 3.18
N ARG A 127 -2.08 -1.03 3.63
CA ARG A 127 -1.16 -1.83 4.46
C ARG A 127 -1.86 -2.38 5.70
N ALA A 128 -2.63 -1.54 6.40
CA ALA A 128 -3.35 -1.95 7.59
C ALA A 128 -4.35 -3.07 7.26
N ALA A 129 -5.11 -2.97 6.17
CA ALA A 129 -6.05 -4.00 5.77
C ALA A 129 -5.39 -5.37 5.52
N TYR A 130 -4.23 -5.40 4.84
CA TYR A 130 -3.47 -6.66 4.66
C TYR A 130 -2.99 -7.23 6.00
N VAL A 131 -2.44 -6.38 6.88
CA VAL A 131 -1.92 -6.80 8.19
C VAL A 131 -3.04 -7.31 9.10
N ASP A 132 -4.18 -6.60 9.15
CA ASP A 132 -5.33 -6.95 9.98
C ASP A 132 -5.93 -8.29 9.52
N TYR A 133 -6.11 -8.47 8.20
CA TYR A 133 -6.56 -9.76 7.66
C TYR A 133 -5.60 -10.91 8.00
N LEU A 134 -4.29 -10.73 7.77
CA LEU A 134 -3.31 -11.79 8.05
C LEU A 134 -3.20 -12.11 9.53
N ALA A 135 -3.31 -11.12 10.41
CA ALA A 135 -3.33 -11.32 11.86
C ALA A 135 -4.59 -12.07 12.31
N ALA A 136 -5.76 -11.71 11.77
CA ALA A 136 -7.01 -12.43 12.05
C ALA A 136 -6.96 -13.86 11.51
N ARG A 137 -6.41 -14.05 10.30
CA ARG A 137 -6.24 -15.39 9.71
C ARG A 137 -5.29 -16.25 10.52
N ALA A 138 -4.20 -15.68 11.03
CA ALA A 138 -3.31 -16.35 11.98
C ALA A 138 -4.12 -16.77 13.22
N ALA A 139 -4.80 -15.84 13.90
CA ALA A 139 -5.60 -16.17 15.08
C ALA A 139 -6.63 -17.29 14.83
N GLN A 140 -7.26 -17.32 13.65
CA GLN A 140 -8.15 -18.41 13.25
C GLN A 140 -7.41 -19.75 13.12
N LEU A 141 -6.22 -19.76 12.52
CA LEU A 141 -5.40 -20.97 12.42
C LEU A 141 -4.97 -21.47 13.80
N ASP A 142 -4.63 -20.59 14.74
CA ASP A 142 -4.33 -20.98 16.13
C ASP A 142 -5.55 -21.65 16.79
N ALA A 143 -6.75 -21.10 16.55
CA ALA A 143 -7.99 -21.69 17.08
C ALA A 143 -8.28 -23.07 16.49
N ILE A 144 -8.06 -23.27 15.19
CA ILE A 144 -8.24 -24.57 14.51
C ILE A 144 -7.17 -25.57 14.96
N GLU A 145 -5.93 -25.13 15.15
CA GLU A 145 -4.86 -25.96 15.68
C GLU A 145 -5.19 -26.45 17.09
N ALA A 146 -5.70 -25.57 17.96
CA ALA A 146 -6.10 -25.91 19.31
C ALA A 146 -7.37 -26.79 19.38
N ASP A 147 -8.36 -26.53 18.52
CA ASP A 147 -9.58 -27.33 18.39
C ASP A 147 -10.05 -27.35 16.92
N GLY A 148 -9.81 -28.47 16.22
CA GLY A 148 -10.17 -28.61 14.80
C GLY A 148 -11.65 -28.34 14.48
N ARG A 149 -12.54 -28.40 15.49
CA ARG A 149 -13.96 -28.01 15.35
C ARG A 149 -14.15 -26.55 14.97
N ALA A 150 -13.23 -25.66 15.36
CA ALA A 150 -13.27 -24.24 15.02
C ALA A 150 -13.27 -23.99 13.50
N ALA A 151 -12.80 -24.94 12.69
CA ALA A 151 -12.81 -24.80 11.23
C ALA A 151 -14.23 -24.80 10.64
N GLY A 152 -15.23 -25.33 11.37
CA GLY A 152 -16.64 -25.29 10.98
C GLY A 152 -17.36 -24.01 11.37
N GLU A 153 -16.73 -23.11 12.13
CA GLU A 153 -17.33 -21.86 12.55
C GLU A 153 -17.16 -20.80 11.45
N SER A 154 -18.28 -20.21 11.02
CA SER A 154 -18.24 -19.12 10.05
C SER A 154 -17.75 -17.84 10.71
N ASP A 155 -16.57 -17.37 10.31
CA ASP A 155 -16.00 -16.10 10.78
C ASP A 155 -16.37 -14.94 9.84
N SER A 156 -17.47 -14.26 10.16
CA SER A 156 -17.95 -13.10 9.40
C SER A 156 -16.98 -11.90 9.48
N GLU A 157 -16.19 -11.79 10.53
CA GLU A 157 -15.20 -10.73 10.69
C GLU A 157 -14.02 -10.97 9.75
N LEU A 158 -13.50 -12.19 9.71
CA LEU A 158 -12.46 -12.57 8.76
C LEU A 158 -12.90 -12.37 7.31
N GLY A 159 -14.16 -12.68 6.99
CA GLY A 159 -14.73 -12.41 5.67
C GLY A 159 -14.73 -10.91 5.32
N ARG A 160 -15.13 -10.04 6.25
CA ARG A 160 -15.04 -8.59 6.08
C ARG A 160 -13.61 -8.09 5.93
N LEU A 161 -12.67 -8.62 6.70
CA LEU A 161 -11.25 -8.26 6.61
C LEU A 161 -10.65 -8.70 5.29
N ARG A 162 -11.05 -9.87 4.77
CA ARG A 162 -10.66 -10.35 3.43
C ARG A 162 -11.13 -9.38 2.35
N GLU A 163 -12.40 -8.97 2.41
CA GLU A 163 -12.97 -7.99 1.47
C GLU A 163 -12.24 -6.65 1.56
N ALA A 164 -11.96 -6.16 2.77
CA ALA A 164 -11.22 -4.91 2.95
C ALA A 164 -9.77 -4.99 2.43
N ALA A 165 -9.13 -6.15 2.56
CA ALA A 165 -7.76 -6.38 2.12
C ALA A 165 -7.66 -6.57 0.60
N PHE A 166 -8.57 -7.33 -0.01
CA PHE A 166 -8.41 -7.80 -1.39
C PHE A 166 -9.51 -7.34 -2.35
N GLY A 167 -10.66 -6.89 -1.85
CA GLY A 167 -11.83 -6.55 -2.65
C GLY A 167 -12.19 -7.66 -3.63
N ASP A 168 -12.41 -7.27 -4.90
CA ASP A 168 -12.76 -8.17 -6.01
C ASP A 168 -11.57 -8.97 -6.60
N ARG A 169 -10.40 -9.03 -5.93
CA ARG A 169 -9.28 -9.83 -6.45
C ARG A 169 -9.73 -11.30 -6.61
N PRO A 170 -9.56 -11.89 -7.81
CA PRO A 170 -10.04 -13.24 -8.12
C PRO A 170 -9.27 -14.33 -7.41
#